data_AF-A0A5E6QZC3-F1
#
_entry.id   AF-A0A5E6QZC3-F1
#
_cell.length_a   1.000
_cell.length_b   1.000
_cell.length_c   1.000
_cell.angle_alpha   90.00
_cell.angle_beta   90.00
_cell.angle_gamma   90.00
#
_symmetry.space_group_name_H-M   'P 1'
#
loop_
_entity.id
_entity.type
_entity.pdbx_description
1 polymer ?
#
loop_
_entity_poly.entity_id
_entity_poly.type
_entity_poly.pdbx_seq_one_letter_code
_entity_poly.pdbx_strand_id
1 'polypeptide(L)'
;MFVYKGPFDARPKDDVGIGAARIHVNDDVKKNAELLNASNGVSDYDNPVFSPIRETEYNYEINYGFHVTNWLTVRPNLQYITHPGGVDEVDNALVAGLKIQSTF
;
A
#
# COMPACT_ATOMS: atom_id res chain seq x y z
N MET A 1 0.11 7.84 10.45
CA MET A 1 -1.33 7.63 10.23
C MET A 1 -2.10 8.48 11.22
N PHE A 2 -3.15 9.17 10.77
CA PHE A 2 -4.07 9.92 11.62
C PHE A 2 -5.33 9.09 11.87
N VAL A 3 -5.86 9.15 13.09
CA VAL A 3 -7.07 8.43 13.50
C VAL A 3 -7.95 9.37 14.32
N TYR A 4 -9.23 9.43 13.98
CA TYR A 4 -10.25 10.15 14.73
C TYR A 4 -11.29 9.18 15.28
N LYS A 5 -11.62 9.32 16.57
CA LYS A 5 -12.56 8.44 17.26
C LYS A 5 -13.87 9.18 17.53
N GLY A 6 -14.99 8.48 17.33
CA GLY A 6 -16.34 8.99 17.50
C GLY A 6 -16.69 10.10 16.50
N PRO A 7 -16.55 9.89 15.17
CA PRO A 7 -16.91 10.90 14.18
C PRO A 7 -18.41 11.27 14.20
N PHE A 8 -19.26 10.43 14.80
CA PHE A 8 -20.69 10.66 14.96
C PHE A 8 -21.11 10.34 16.39
N ASP A 9 -21.99 11.17 16.97
CA ASP A 9 -22.54 10.97 18.32
C ASP A 9 -23.24 9.62 18.49
N ALA A 10 -23.87 9.11 17.42
CA ALA A 10 -24.52 7.80 17.42
C ALA A 10 -23.54 6.63 17.53
N ARG A 11 -22.25 6.85 17.22
CA ARG A 11 -21.19 5.83 17.14
C ARG A 11 -19.90 6.32 17.80
N PRO A 12 -19.92 6.63 19.12
CA PRO A 12 -18.80 7.29 19.80
C PRO A 12 -17.57 6.40 19.97
N LYS A 13 -17.71 5.09 19.74
CA LYS A 13 -16.61 4.13 19.80
C LYS A 13 -15.93 3.90 18.45
N ASP A 14 -16.63 4.17 17.34
CA ASP A 14 -16.10 3.94 15.99
C ASP A 14 -14.93 4.88 15.69
N ASP A 15 -14.05 4.47 14.77
CA ASP A 15 -12.89 5.26 14.35
C ASP A 15 -12.81 5.39 12.83
N VAL A 16 -12.27 6.52 12.37
CA VAL A 16 -11.89 6.74 10.98
C VAL A 16 -10.39 7.00 10.92
N GLY A 17 -9.70 6.31 10.01
CA GLY A 17 -8.26 6.40 9.83
C GLY A 17 -7.89 6.88 8.44
N ILE A 18 -6.88 7.73 8.33
CA ILE A 18 -6.23 8.08 7.06
C ILE A 18 -4.70 8.00 7.20
N GLY A 19 -4.07 7.33 6.25
CA GLY A 19 -2.63 7.09 6.21
C GLY A 19 -2.04 7.41 4.85
N ALA A 20 -0.80 7.88 4.86
CA ALA A 20 0.05 7.97 3.68
C ALA A 20 1.44 7.46 4.07
N ALA A 21 2.11 6.74 3.16
CA ALA A 21 3.46 6.25 3.32
C ALA A 21 4.24 6.39 2.02
N ARG A 22 5.54 6.65 2.15
CA ARG A 22 6.51 6.65 1.05
C ARG A 22 7.55 5.57 1.34
N ILE A 23 7.74 4.66 0.40
CA ILE A 23 8.70 3.56 0.50
C ILE A 23 9.72 3.76 -0.61
N HIS A 24 10.95 4.11 -0.26
CA HIS A 24 12.02 4.39 -1.22
C HIS A 24 13.03 3.25 -1.22
N VAL A 25 13.33 2.74 -2.41
CA VAL A 25 14.36 1.73 -2.65
C VAL A 25 15.71 2.43 -2.82
N ASN A 26 16.77 1.85 -2.26
CA ASN A 26 18.12 2.39 -2.37
C ASN A 26 18.59 2.45 -3.85
N ASP A 27 19.16 3.58 -4.26
CA ASP A 27 19.68 3.82 -5.61
C ASP A 27 20.68 2.75 -6.09
N ASP A 28 21.44 2.13 -5.18
CA ASP A 28 22.37 1.04 -5.55
C ASP A 28 21.63 -0.22 -6.06
N VAL A 29 20.41 -0.47 -5.57
CA VAL A 29 19.56 -1.56 -6.06
C VAL A 29 19.07 -1.26 -7.46
N LYS A 30 18.64 -0.02 -7.71
CA LYS A 30 18.26 0.47 -9.04
C LYS A 30 19.43 0.30 -10.03
N LYS A 31 20.60 0.82 -9.67
CA LYS A 31 21.81 0.73 -10.49
C LYS A 31 22.22 -0.71 -10.79
N ASN A 32 22.10 -1.62 -9.81
CA ASN A 32 22.39 -3.03 -10.05
C ASN A 32 21.43 -3.65 -11.09
N ALA A 33 20.14 -3.34 -11.05
CA ALA A 33 19.17 -3.80 -12.04
C ALA A 33 19.46 -3.22 -13.44
N GLU A 34 19.79 -1.93 -13.53
CA GLU A 34 20.20 -1.29 -14.80
C GLU A 34 21.42 -1.97 -15.42
N LEU A 35 22.46 -2.24 -14.61
CA LEU A 35 23.67 -2.94 -15.06
C LEU A 35 23.38 -4.38 -15.50
N LEU A 36 22.48 -5.09 -14.79
CA LEU A 36 22.08 -6.44 -15.16
C LEU A 36 21.34 -6.47 -16.50
N ASN A 37 20.40 -5.54 -16.71
CA ASN A 37 19.66 -5.42 -17.97
C ASN A 37 20.59 -5.07 -19.14
N ALA A 38 21.52 -4.13 -18.93
CA ALA A 38 22.54 -3.79 -19.91
C ALA A 38 23.45 -4.97 -20.24
N SER A 39 23.89 -5.74 -19.24
CA SER A 39 24.70 -6.95 -19.44
C SER A 39 23.95 -8.05 -20.19
N ASN A 40 22.64 -8.17 -19.97
CA ASN A 40 21.79 -9.13 -20.67
C ASN A 40 21.37 -8.64 -22.07
N GLY A 41 21.65 -7.37 -22.42
CA GLY A 41 21.24 -6.76 -23.69
C GLY A 41 19.72 -6.59 -23.82
N VAL A 42 19.02 -6.44 -22.70
CA VAL A 42 17.55 -6.34 -22.66
C VAL A 42 17.13 -4.96 -22.18
N SER A 43 16.23 -4.34 -22.91
CA SER A 43 15.63 -3.02 -22.58
C SER A 43 14.11 -3.05 -22.53
N ASP A 44 13.51 -4.16 -22.94
CA ASP A 44 12.06 -4.35 -22.95
C ASP A 44 11.58 -4.83 -21.59
N TYR A 45 10.69 -4.08 -20.96
CA TYR A 45 10.13 -4.39 -19.64
C TYR A 45 9.36 -5.72 -19.64
N ASP A 46 8.66 -6.03 -20.74
CA ASP A 46 7.84 -7.23 -20.86
C ASP A 46 8.67 -8.50 -21.09
N ASN A 47 9.99 -8.37 -21.28
CA ASN A 47 10.87 -9.50 -21.44
C ASN A 47 11.06 -10.23 -20.09
N PRO A 48 10.81 -11.56 -20.01
CA PRO A 48 10.92 -12.31 -18.75
C PRO A 48 12.30 -12.29 -18.06
N VAL A 49 13.37 -11.97 -18.77
CA VAL A 49 14.72 -11.83 -18.18
C VAL A 49 15.07 -10.39 -17.80
N PHE A 50 14.17 -9.43 -18.05
CA PHE A 50 14.31 -8.05 -17.59
C PHE A 50 14.17 -8.00 -16.07
N SER A 51 15.08 -7.27 -15.42
CA SER A 51 15.03 -6.98 -14.00
C SER A 51 14.35 -5.62 -13.79
N PRO A 52 13.15 -5.56 -13.16
CA PRO A 52 12.43 -4.32 -12.98
C PRO A 52 13.24 -3.26 -12.24
N ILE A 53 13.19 -2.02 -12.75
CA ILE A 53 13.79 -0.85 -12.13
C ILE A 53 12.87 -0.41 -11.00
N ARG A 54 13.39 -0.38 -9.77
CA ARG A 54 12.62 -0.07 -8.55
C ARG A 54 13.08 1.25 -7.95
N GLU A 55 12.14 2.15 -7.73
CA GLU A 55 12.35 3.49 -7.21
C GLU A 55 11.53 3.72 -5.93
N THR A 56 10.40 4.43 -6.03
CA THR A 56 9.61 4.87 -4.88
C THR A 56 8.16 4.47 -5.04
N GLU A 57 7.66 3.70 -4.09
CA GLU A 57 6.25 3.38 -3.95
C GLU A 57 5.57 4.33 -2.96
N TYR A 58 4.33 4.72 -3.25
CA TYR A 58 3.48 5.45 -2.31
C TYR A 58 2.22 4.65 -2.00
N ASN A 59 1.86 4.64 -0.73
CA ASN A 59 0.65 3.97 -0.25
C ASN A 59 -0.22 4.97 0.48
N TYR A 60 -1.51 4.96 0.16
CA TYR A 60 -2.53 5.76 0.83
C TYR A 60 -3.62 4.82 1.33
N GLU A 61 -4.09 5.02 2.55
CA GLU A 61 -5.17 4.21 3.12
C GLU A 61 -6.21 5.13 3.75
N ILE A 62 -7.49 4.80 3.53
CA ILE A 62 -8.60 5.26 4.36
C ILE A 62 -9.34 4.05 4.92
N ASN A 63 -9.75 4.12 6.19
CA ASN A 63 -10.50 3.06 6.83
C ASN A 63 -11.55 3.58 7.81
N TYR A 64 -12.52 2.73 8.11
CA TYR A 64 -13.55 3.00 9.12
C TYR A 64 -13.74 1.76 10.00
N GLY A 65 -13.49 1.85 11.30
CA GLY A 65 -13.66 0.75 12.24
C GLY A 65 -14.99 0.79 12.96
N PHE A 66 -15.87 -0.13 12.59
CA PHE A 66 -17.12 -0.42 13.28
C PHE A 66 -16.82 -1.22 14.55
N HIS A 67 -17.00 -0.61 15.71
CA HIS A 67 -17.01 -1.30 16.99
C HIS A 67 -18.39 -1.94 17.16
N VAL A 68 -18.51 -3.17 16.67
CA VAL A 68 -19.78 -3.92 16.65
C VAL A 68 -20.16 -4.29 18.09
N THR A 69 -19.20 -4.81 18.85
CA THR A 69 -19.31 -5.09 20.29
C THR A 69 -17.99 -4.72 20.97
N ASN A 70 -17.88 -4.91 22.29
CA ASN A 70 -16.61 -4.71 23.00
C ASN A 70 -15.55 -5.77 22.65
N TRP A 71 -15.95 -6.90 22.06
CA TRP A 71 -15.07 -7.99 21.70
C TRP A 71 -14.85 -8.11 20.19
N LEU A 72 -15.58 -7.36 19.35
CA LEU A 72 -15.53 -7.43 17.89
C LEU A 72 -15.47 -6.05 17.22
N THR A 73 -14.45 -5.87 16.38
CA THR A 73 -14.32 -4.72 15.49
C THR A 73 -14.18 -5.17 14.04
N VAL A 74 -14.93 -4.54 13.13
CA VAL A 74 -14.88 -4.76 11.69
C VAL A 74 -14.44 -3.45 11.02
N ARG A 75 -13.39 -3.49 10.21
CA ARG A 75 -12.77 -2.31 9.61
C ARG A 75 -12.56 -2.47 8.11
N PRO A 76 -13.55 -2.10 7.27
CA PRO A 76 -13.31 -1.90 5.85
C PRO A 76 -12.27 -0.80 5.63
N ASN A 77 -11.45 -0.98 4.60
CA ASN A 77 -10.44 -0.04 4.17
C ASN A 77 -10.37 0.03 2.65
N LEU A 78 -9.96 1.17 2.14
CA LEU A 78 -9.63 1.39 0.73
C LEU A 78 -8.20 1.89 0.67
N GLN A 79 -7.39 1.25 -0.16
CA GLN A 79 -5.98 1.57 -0.34
C GLN A 79 -5.72 1.97 -1.78
N TYR A 80 -4.90 2.99 -1.97
CA TYR A 80 -4.40 3.42 -3.26
C TYR A 80 -2.88 3.35 -3.26
N ILE A 81 -2.31 2.63 -4.22
CA ILE A 81 -0.87 2.36 -4.32
C ILE A 81 -0.38 2.91 -5.65
N THR A 82 0.64 3.77 -5.61
CA THR A 82 1.30 4.27 -6.83
C THR A 82 2.69 3.67 -6.98
N HIS A 83 3.03 3.27 -8.19
CA HIS A 83 4.24 2.51 -8.53
C HIS A 83 4.42 1.28 -7.62
N PRO A 84 3.51 0.29 -7.66
CA PRO A 84 3.64 -0.92 -6.85
C PRO A 84 5.01 -1.60 -7.05
N GLY A 85 5.66 -1.98 -5.96
CA GLY A 85 7.04 -2.47 -5.93
C GLY A 85 8.10 -1.40 -6.18
N GLY A 86 7.71 -0.13 -6.30
CA GLY A 86 8.54 0.96 -6.80
C GLY A 86 8.75 0.91 -8.31
N VAL A 87 7.95 0.15 -9.06
CA VAL A 87 8.12 -0.06 -10.50
C VAL A 87 7.14 0.85 -11.25
N ASP A 88 7.66 1.73 -12.12
CA ASP A 88 6.84 2.74 -12.82
C ASP A 88 5.98 2.14 -13.93
N GLU A 89 6.38 0.99 -14.47
CA GLU A 89 5.62 0.25 -15.49
C GLU A 89 4.42 -0.52 -14.91
N VAL A 90 4.33 -0.67 -13.59
CA VAL A 90 3.17 -1.29 -12.94
C VAL A 90 2.11 -0.22 -12.69
N ASP A 91 0.93 -0.43 -13.28
CA ASP A 91 -0.22 0.44 -13.09
C ASP A 91 -0.57 0.62 -11.61
N ASN A 92 -1.04 1.82 -11.27
CA ASN A 92 -1.52 2.12 -9.92
C ASN A 92 -2.66 1.19 -9.52
N ALA A 93 -2.66 0.78 -8.24
CA ALA A 93 -3.64 -0.16 -7.72
C ALA A 93 -4.62 0.53 -6.77
N LEU A 94 -5.92 0.24 -6.96
CA LEU A 94 -6.97 0.53 -6.00
C LEU A 94 -7.44 -0.78 -5.36
N VAL A 95 -7.28 -0.89 -4.04
CA VAL A 95 -7.51 -2.14 -3.29
C VAL A 95 -8.58 -1.92 -2.23
N ALA A 96 -9.65 -2.72 -2.27
CA ALA A 96 -10.65 -2.77 -1.21
C ALA A 96 -10.30 -3.90 -0.23
N GLY A 97 -10.28 -3.59 1.07
CA GLY A 97 -9.92 -4.54 2.13
C GLY A 97 -10.94 -4.58 3.26
N LEU A 98 -10.95 -5.69 3.99
CA LEU A 98 -11.74 -5.87 5.20
C LEU A 98 -10.86 -6.48 6.30
N LYS A 99 -10.69 -5.76 7.41
CA LYS A 99 -9.98 -6.24 8.60
C LYS A 99 -10.98 -6.59 9.70
N ILE A 100 -10.80 -7.73 10.34
CA ILE A 100 -11.63 -8.19 11.47
C ILE A 100 -10.71 -8.39 12.68
N GLN A 101 -11.12 -7.89 13.84
CA GLN A 101 -10.40 -8.07 15.11
C GLN A 101 -11.37 -8.56 16.18
N SER A 102 -11.01 -9.65 16.87
CA SER A 102 -11.84 -10.26 17.91
C SER A 102 -10.99 -10.73 19.09
N THR A 103 -11.55 -10.65 20.31
CA THR A 103 -10.93 -11.17 21.54
C THR A 103 -11.90 -12.12 22.24
N PHE A 104 -11.43 -13.28 22.70
CA PHE A 104 -12.22 -14.35 23.31
C PHE A 104 -11.76 -14.66 24.74
#